data_AF-A0A356UF34-F1
#
_entry.id   AF-A0A356UF34-F1
#
_cell.length_a   1.000
_cell.length_b   1.000
_cell.length_c   1.000
_cell.angle_alpha   90.00
_cell.angle_beta   90.00
_cell.angle_gamma   90.00
#
_symmetry.space_group_name_H-M   'P 1'
#
loop_
_entity.id
_entity.type
_entity.pdbx_description
1 polymer ?
#
loop_
_entity_poly.entity_id
_entity_poly.type
_entity_poly.pdbx_seq_one_letter_code
_entity_poly.pdbx_strand_id
1 'polypeptide(L)'
;MQSKSAKISIAIVSLVLGIMLAVQFKTTASNNAAQLPARVEDVAQQLNSVTQERDALAEEIVSLREKLSNVRKNDQAMADLQDELQKTSMVAGTNAVEGPGIILTVNDILRKIQPGEDPNDTIVHDSDLNTLVNDLKSSGAEAISVNDQRIIAMSEIRCASTLMLINTRRVGPPFVIKATGNPDMLESGMNINGGWLSIMKGWGYQINLRKSEKVQIPAYNGPIRFEYSVPVEKEEKAE
;
A
#
# COMPACT_ATOMS: atom_id res chain seq x y z
N MET A 1 8.39 42.51 -73.18
CA MET A 1 8.65 43.89 -72.72
C MET A 1 8.46 43.94 -71.21
N GLN A 2 9.54 43.87 -70.41
CA GLN A 2 9.41 44.09 -68.96
C GLN A 2 9.19 45.59 -68.74
N SER A 3 7.98 45.97 -68.30
CA SER A 3 7.60 47.36 -68.09
C SER A 3 8.51 47.99 -67.04
N LYS A 4 9.02 49.21 -67.30
CA LYS A 4 9.87 49.95 -66.35
C LYS A 4 9.20 50.07 -64.96
N SER A 5 7.87 50.06 -64.92
CA SER A 5 7.04 50.04 -63.72
C SER A 5 7.27 48.82 -62.82
N ALA A 6 7.48 47.61 -63.39
CA ALA A 6 7.76 46.41 -62.59
C ALA A 6 9.13 46.49 -61.90
N LYS A 7 10.14 47.04 -62.59
CA LYS A 7 11.49 47.23 -62.01
C LYS A 7 11.49 48.28 -60.89
N ILE A 8 10.72 49.35 -61.04
CA ILE A 8 10.54 50.38 -60.00
C ILE A 8 9.81 49.78 -58.78
N SER A 9 8.77 48.98 -59.00
CA SER A 9 8.05 48.30 -57.90
C SER A 9 8.96 47.36 -57.11
N ILE A 10 9.80 46.57 -57.80
CA ILE A 10 10.75 45.65 -57.15
C ILE A 10 11.81 46.44 -56.35
N ALA A 11 12.30 47.56 -56.88
CA ALA A 11 13.26 48.41 -56.18
C ALA A 11 12.69 49.08 -54.91
N ILE A 12 11.41 49.48 -54.96
CA ILE A 12 10.73 50.04 -53.77
C ILE A 12 10.52 48.94 -52.73
N VAL A 13 10.09 47.75 -53.14
CA VAL A 13 9.88 46.62 -52.22
C VAL A 13 11.19 46.18 -51.58
N SER A 14 12.29 46.11 -52.34
CA SER A 14 13.60 45.75 -51.78
C SER A 14 14.15 46.82 -50.83
N LEU A 15 13.91 48.11 -51.09
CA LEU A 15 14.27 49.20 -50.20
C LEU A 15 13.52 49.10 -48.87
N VAL A 16 12.21 48.87 -48.91
CA VAL A 16 11.38 48.72 -47.70
C VAL A 16 11.82 47.51 -46.89
N LEU A 17 12.08 46.37 -47.54
CA LEU A 17 12.64 45.17 -46.90
C LEU A 17 14.00 45.42 -46.26
N GLY A 18 14.88 46.15 -46.95
CA GLY A 18 16.19 46.53 -46.42
C GLY A 18 16.09 47.39 -45.16
N ILE A 19 15.20 48.39 -45.16
CA ILE A 19 14.95 49.25 -43.99
C ILE A 19 14.35 48.42 -42.85
N MET A 20 13.39 47.54 -43.14
CA MET A 20 12.76 46.68 -42.13
C MET A 20 13.78 45.74 -41.48
N LEU A 21 14.66 45.12 -42.27
CA LEU A 21 15.76 44.30 -41.76
C LEU A 21 16.75 45.12 -40.93
N ALA A 22 17.13 46.32 -41.37
CA ALA A 22 18.04 47.18 -40.62
C ALA A 22 17.46 47.60 -39.26
N VAL A 23 16.17 47.93 -39.21
CA VAL A 23 15.44 48.23 -37.96
C VAL A 23 15.37 46.99 -37.08
N GLN A 24 15.11 45.81 -37.65
CA GLN A 24 15.04 44.57 -36.89
C GLN A 24 16.40 44.14 -36.31
N PHE A 25 17.49 44.31 -37.06
CA PHE A 25 18.85 44.07 -36.58
C PHE A 25 19.22 45.05 -35.45
N LYS A 26 18.94 46.35 -35.61
CA LYS A 26 19.22 47.36 -34.57
C LYS A 26 18.40 47.12 -33.30
N THR A 27 17.14 46.76 -33.45
CA THR A 27 16.22 46.49 -32.32
C THR A 27 16.61 45.21 -31.58
N THR A 28 16.94 44.14 -32.30
CA THR A 28 17.40 42.88 -31.71
C THR A 28 18.74 43.06 -30.99
N ALA A 29 19.67 43.83 -31.56
CA ALA A 29 20.97 44.11 -30.93
C ALA A 29 20.83 44.94 -29.64
N SER A 30 20.00 46.00 -29.63
CA SER A 30 19.75 46.78 -28.41
C SER A 30 19.03 45.98 -27.32
N ASN A 31 18.05 45.15 -27.68
CA ASN A 31 17.31 44.33 -26.71
C ASN A 31 18.19 43.25 -26.08
N ASN A 32 19.08 42.61 -26.85
CA ASN A 32 20.01 41.62 -26.32
C ASN A 32 21.04 42.24 -25.37
N ALA A 33 21.57 43.44 -25.68
CA ALA A 33 22.54 44.12 -24.83
C ALA A 33 21.96 44.57 -23.47
N ALA A 34 20.67 44.94 -23.42
CA ALA A 34 19.98 45.32 -22.18
C ALA A 34 19.53 44.12 -21.33
N GLN A 35 19.24 42.96 -21.94
CA GLN A 35 18.77 41.76 -21.22
C GLN A 35 19.89 40.93 -20.59
N LEU A 36 21.11 41.00 -21.10
CA LEU A 36 22.25 40.21 -20.60
C LEU A 36 22.64 40.56 -19.14
N PRO A 37 22.85 41.82 -18.74
CA PRO A 37 23.23 42.13 -17.35
C PRO A 37 22.08 41.90 -16.36
N ALA A 38 20.82 42.17 -16.74
CA ALA A 38 19.65 41.88 -15.90
C ALA A 38 19.47 40.37 -15.63
N ARG A 39 19.70 39.53 -16.64
CA ARG A 39 19.68 38.06 -16.47
C ARG A 39 20.81 37.55 -15.60
N VAL A 40 22.00 38.15 -15.65
CA VAL A 40 23.13 37.72 -14.82
C VAL A 40 22.88 38.08 -13.35
N GLU A 41 22.31 39.26 -13.08
CA GLU A 41 21.95 39.67 -11.72
C GLU A 41 20.81 38.82 -11.15
N ASP A 42 19.76 38.55 -11.93
CA ASP A 42 18.65 37.67 -11.52
C ASP A 42 19.15 36.24 -11.25
N VAL A 43 20.02 35.71 -12.11
CA VAL A 43 20.61 34.37 -11.91
C VAL A 43 21.55 34.35 -10.71
N ALA A 44 22.30 35.43 -10.45
CA ALA A 44 23.15 35.54 -9.26
C ALA A 44 22.32 35.64 -7.97
N GLN A 45 21.21 36.37 -7.98
CA GLN A 45 20.26 36.41 -6.86
C GLN A 45 19.60 35.05 -6.63
N GLN A 46 19.20 34.37 -7.70
CA GLN A 46 18.62 33.04 -7.61
C GLN A 46 19.64 32.03 -7.08
N LEU A 47 20.90 32.09 -7.55
CA LEU A 47 21.99 31.27 -7.04
C LEU A 47 22.27 31.52 -5.55
N ASN A 48 22.26 32.79 -5.12
CA ASN A 48 22.43 33.15 -3.71
C ASN A 48 21.26 32.63 -2.86
N SER A 49 20.02 32.75 -3.34
CA SER A 49 18.84 32.23 -2.64
C SER A 49 18.89 30.70 -2.49
N VAL A 50 19.27 29.99 -3.55
CA VAL A 50 19.43 28.52 -3.54
C VAL A 50 20.60 28.10 -2.66
N THR A 51 21.67 28.89 -2.61
CA THR A 51 22.82 28.62 -1.74
C THR A 51 22.45 28.82 -0.27
N GLN A 52 21.70 29.88 0.06
CA GLN A 52 21.17 30.10 1.41
C GLN A 52 20.18 29.01 1.83
N GLU A 53 19.29 28.59 0.93
CA GLU A 53 18.37 27.48 1.19
C GLU A 53 19.12 26.16 1.40
N ARG A 54 20.14 25.89 0.59
CA ARG A 54 21.04 24.74 0.80
C ARG A 54 21.73 24.79 2.17
N ASP A 55 22.23 25.96 2.58
CA ASP A 55 22.93 26.12 3.85
C ASP A 55 21.97 25.99 5.04
N ALA A 56 20.76 26.54 4.94
CA ALA A 56 19.70 26.34 5.92
C ALA A 56 19.30 24.86 6.03
N LEU A 57 19.15 24.15 4.90
CA LEU A 57 18.87 22.71 4.88
C LEU A 57 20.04 21.89 5.42
N ALA A 58 21.29 22.33 5.21
CA ALA A 58 22.47 21.67 5.77
C ALA A 58 22.53 21.84 7.30
N GLU A 59 22.24 23.03 7.82
CA GLU A 59 22.08 23.28 9.26
C GLU A 59 20.90 22.48 9.83
N GLU A 60 19.79 22.37 9.10
CA GLU A 60 18.65 21.55 9.50
C GLU A 60 19.05 20.07 9.58
N ILE A 61 19.78 19.54 8.59
CA ILE A 61 20.32 18.17 8.62
C ILE A 61 21.26 17.96 9.82
N VAL A 62 22.13 18.92 10.15
CA VAL A 62 23.00 18.84 11.33
C VAL A 62 22.16 18.85 12.61
N SER A 63 21.16 19.72 12.71
CA SER A 63 20.26 19.78 13.86
C SER A 63 19.42 18.51 14.01
N LEU A 64 18.95 17.91 12.91
CA LEU A 64 18.24 16.64 12.92
C LEU A 64 19.18 15.51 13.30
N ARG A 65 20.44 15.52 12.85
CA ARG A 65 21.46 14.53 13.26
C ARG A 65 21.82 14.66 14.73
N GLU A 66 21.90 15.87 15.27
CA GLU A 66 22.10 16.12 16.70
C GLU A 66 20.87 15.71 17.51
N LYS A 67 19.66 16.01 17.05
CA LYS A 67 18.41 15.49 17.65
C LYS A 67 18.39 13.97 17.62
N LEU A 68 18.76 13.34 16.50
CA LEU A 68 18.84 11.88 16.38
C LEU A 68 19.95 11.30 17.26
N SER A 69 21.07 12.02 17.45
CA SER A 69 22.16 11.64 18.35
C SER A 69 21.81 11.85 19.84
N ASN A 70 20.99 12.83 20.17
CA ASN A 70 20.48 13.08 21.52
C ASN A 70 19.36 12.09 21.87
N VAL A 71 18.55 11.70 20.88
CA VAL A 71 17.59 10.58 20.97
C VAL A 71 18.32 9.24 21.16
N ARG A 72 19.49 9.04 20.52
CA ARG A 72 20.39 7.90 20.75
C ARG A 72 21.10 7.88 22.12
N LYS A 73 20.99 8.93 22.95
CA LYS A 73 21.41 8.84 24.36
C LYS A 73 20.28 8.35 25.28
N ASN A 74 19.10 8.12 24.72
CA ASN A 74 17.89 7.62 25.39
C ASN A 74 17.59 6.16 24.97
N ASP A 75 18.65 5.36 24.76
CA ASP A 75 18.62 4.04 24.10
C ASP A 75 17.57 3.07 24.67
N GLN A 76 17.26 3.15 25.97
CA GLN A 76 16.27 2.28 26.59
C GLN A 76 14.83 2.69 26.25
N ALA A 77 14.51 3.99 26.32
CA ALA A 77 13.17 4.50 25.98
C ALA A 77 12.85 4.33 24.49
N MET A 78 13.84 4.46 23.60
CA MET A 78 13.65 4.21 22.17
C MET A 78 13.52 2.73 21.84
N ALA A 79 14.25 1.85 22.53
CA ALA A 79 14.08 0.40 22.37
C ALA A 79 12.69 -0.06 22.83
N ASP A 80 12.20 0.46 23.96
CA ASP A 80 10.87 0.16 24.48
C ASP A 80 9.78 0.63 23.51
N LEU A 81 9.92 1.84 22.94
CA LEU A 81 8.97 2.38 21.97
C LEU A 81 8.97 1.60 20.64
N GLN A 82 10.13 1.11 20.20
CA GLN A 82 10.25 0.26 19.01
C GLN A 82 9.60 -1.11 19.23
N ASP A 83 9.80 -1.72 20.39
CA ASP A 83 9.16 -2.99 20.76
C ASP A 83 7.63 -2.83 20.88
N GLU A 84 7.16 -1.74 21.48
CA GLU A 84 5.73 -1.41 21.54
C GLU A 84 5.14 -1.20 20.13
N LEU A 85 5.84 -0.46 19.25
CA LEU A 85 5.42 -0.27 17.87
C LEU A 85 5.35 -1.59 17.11
N GLN A 86 6.33 -2.47 17.30
CA GLN A 86 6.36 -3.78 16.66
C GLN A 86 5.19 -4.65 17.13
N LYS A 87 4.98 -4.75 18.46
CA LYS A 87 3.84 -5.49 19.05
C LYS A 87 2.51 -4.96 18.54
N THR A 88 2.32 -3.64 18.57
CA THR A 88 1.09 -2.99 18.11
C THR A 88 0.85 -3.24 16.62
N SER A 89 1.91 -3.18 15.80
CA SER A 89 1.82 -3.45 14.36
C SER A 89 1.49 -4.92 14.05
N MET A 90 1.97 -5.86 14.86
CA MET A 90 1.60 -7.27 14.76
C MET A 90 0.13 -7.51 15.10
N VAL A 91 -0.37 -6.88 16.17
CA VAL A 91 -1.79 -6.97 16.57
C VAL A 91 -2.70 -6.28 15.55
N ALA A 92 -2.31 -5.11 15.05
CA ALA A 92 -3.02 -4.41 13.97
C ALA A 92 -2.99 -5.18 12.63
N GLY A 93 -2.10 -6.17 12.51
CA GLY A 93 -1.93 -6.98 11.30
C GLY A 93 -1.23 -6.25 10.16
N THR A 94 -0.58 -5.12 10.42
CA THR A 94 0.19 -4.33 9.42
C THR A 94 1.58 -4.90 9.17
N ASN A 95 2.08 -5.74 10.08
CA ASN A 95 3.31 -6.51 9.88
C ASN A 95 3.00 -7.96 9.50
N ALA A 96 3.86 -8.53 8.65
CA ALA A 96 3.88 -9.97 8.42
C ALA A 96 4.36 -10.68 9.70
N VAL A 97 3.83 -11.87 9.95
CA VAL A 97 4.22 -12.69 11.10
C VAL A 97 4.55 -14.10 10.65
N GLU A 98 5.43 -14.73 11.41
CA GLU A 98 5.84 -16.12 11.20
C GLU A 98 5.87 -16.82 12.56
N GLY A 99 5.38 -18.05 12.60
CA GLY A 99 5.44 -18.87 13.79
C GLY A 99 4.86 -20.25 13.58
N PRO A 100 4.84 -21.10 14.62
CA PRO A 100 4.15 -22.37 14.58
C PRO A 100 2.64 -22.14 14.38
N GLY A 101 1.97 -23.13 13.80
CA GLY A 101 0.53 -23.08 13.65
C GLY A 101 -0.03 -24.21 12.78
N ILE A 102 -1.13 -23.92 12.09
CA ILE A 102 -1.82 -24.87 11.20
C ILE A 102 -2.08 -24.27 9.83
N ILE A 103 -2.21 -25.17 8.85
CA ILE A 103 -2.68 -24.88 7.52
C ILE A 103 -3.90 -25.77 7.28
N LEU A 104 -5.04 -25.14 7.07
CA LEU A 104 -6.32 -25.77 6.78
C LEU A 104 -6.71 -25.47 5.34
N THR A 105 -6.81 -26.50 4.52
CA THR A 105 -7.29 -26.41 3.14
C THR A 105 -8.70 -26.96 3.08
N VAL A 106 -9.63 -26.17 2.53
CA VAL A 106 -11.03 -26.53 2.34
C VAL A 106 -11.38 -26.40 0.86
N ASN A 107 -11.98 -27.43 0.28
CA ASN A 107 -12.43 -27.45 -1.10
C ASN A 107 -13.90 -27.89 -1.18
N ASP A 108 -14.54 -27.52 -2.28
CA ASP A 108 -15.90 -27.93 -2.62
C ASP A 108 -16.04 -29.46 -2.68
N ILE A 109 -17.29 -29.92 -2.65
CA ILE A 109 -17.62 -31.33 -2.79
C ILE A 109 -17.38 -31.77 -4.24
N LEU A 110 -16.49 -32.75 -4.45
CA LEU A 110 -16.09 -33.20 -5.80
C LEU A 110 -17.04 -34.22 -6.46
N ARG A 111 -18.14 -34.60 -5.80
CA ARG A 111 -19.07 -35.60 -6.35
C ARG A 111 -20.03 -34.97 -7.35
N LYS A 112 -20.56 -35.78 -8.27
CA LYS A 112 -21.62 -35.33 -9.18
C LYS A 112 -22.86 -34.94 -8.37
N ILE A 113 -23.42 -33.78 -8.70
CA ILE A 113 -24.69 -33.29 -8.16
C ILE A 113 -25.78 -34.27 -8.59
N GLN A 114 -26.56 -34.75 -7.63
CA GLN A 114 -27.64 -35.70 -7.89
C GLN A 114 -28.88 -34.97 -8.43
N PRO A 115 -29.76 -35.64 -9.19
CA PRO A 115 -31.01 -35.04 -9.63
C PRO A 115 -31.86 -34.57 -8.43
N GLY A 116 -32.18 -33.28 -8.38
CA GLY A 116 -32.95 -32.66 -7.29
C GLY A 116 -32.12 -32.04 -6.16
N GLU A 117 -30.79 -32.13 -6.24
CA GLU A 117 -29.87 -31.45 -5.32
C GLU A 117 -29.56 -30.03 -5.83
N ASP A 118 -29.51 -29.06 -4.93
CA ASP A 118 -29.10 -27.69 -5.27
C ASP A 118 -27.57 -27.65 -5.43
N PRO A 119 -27.03 -27.23 -6.59
CA PRO A 119 -25.59 -27.03 -6.77
C PRO A 119 -24.97 -26.13 -5.70
N ASN A 120 -25.74 -25.20 -5.14
CA ASN A 120 -25.29 -24.30 -4.10
C ASN A 120 -24.88 -25.05 -2.82
N ASP A 121 -25.50 -26.18 -2.49
CA ASP A 121 -25.17 -26.98 -1.28
C ASP A 121 -23.84 -27.76 -1.41
N THR A 122 -23.19 -27.68 -2.57
CA THR A 122 -21.94 -28.40 -2.86
C THR A 122 -20.70 -27.53 -2.87
N ILE A 123 -20.87 -26.21 -2.77
CA ILE A 123 -19.80 -25.23 -2.75
C ILE A 123 -19.59 -24.68 -1.34
N VAL A 124 -18.40 -24.17 -1.06
CA VAL A 124 -18.09 -23.47 0.19
C VAL A 124 -18.65 -22.04 0.15
N HIS A 125 -19.36 -21.64 1.20
CA HIS A 125 -19.90 -20.29 1.36
C HIS A 125 -19.06 -19.41 2.30
N ASP A 126 -19.41 -18.13 2.35
CA ASP A 126 -18.81 -17.17 3.27
C ASP A 126 -19.09 -17.49 4.74
N SER A 127 -20.29 -17.98 5.05
CA SER A 127 -20.65 -18.45 6.38
C SER A 127 -19.74 -19.58 6.87
N ASP A 128 -19.33 -20.49 5.98
CA ASP A 128 -18.38 -21.56 6.32
C ASP A 128 -17.04 -20.98 6.74
N LEU A 129 -16.44 -20.15 5.88
CA LEU A 129 -15.12 -19.58 6.17
C LEU A 129 -15.15 -18.66 7.38
N ASN A 130 -16.20 -17.87 7.57
CA ASN A 130 -16.38 -17.03 8.76
C ASN A 130 -16.44 -17.88 10.03
N THR A 131 -17.17 -19.00 10.00
CA THR A 131 -17.26 -19.92 11.14
C THR A 131 -15.91 -20.55 11.45
N LEU A 132 -15.20 -21.07 10.44
CA LEU A 132 -13.87 -21.65 10.61
C LEU A 132 -12.84 -20.63 11.15
N VAL A 133 -12.88 -19.39 10.65
CA VAL A 133 -12.03 -18.30 11.15
C VAL A 133 -12.34 -17.98 12.61
N ASN A 134 -13.62 -17.99 12.99
CA ASN A 134 -14.02 -17.74 14.38
C ASN A 134 -13.66 -18.90 15.32
N ASP A 135 -13.75 -20.15 14.84
CA ASP A 135 -13.27 -21.32 15.59
C ASP A 135 -11.77 -21.21 15.84
N LEU A 136 -10.98 -20.83 14.84
CA LEU A 136 -9.54 -20.60 15.00
C LEU A 136 -9.22 -19.48 16.00
N LYS A 137 -9.93 -18.34 15.91
CA LYS A 137 -9.80 -17.25 16.89
C LYS A 137 -10.10 -17.74 18.31
N SER A 138 -11.18 -18.50 18.48
CA SER A 138 -11.58 -19.06 19.77
C SER A 138 -10.60 -20.11 20.29
N SER A 139 -9.86 -20.75 19.39
CA SER A 139 -8.82 -21.73 19.70
C SER A 139 -7.45 -21.12 19.99
N GLY A 140 -7.35 -19.78 20.01
CA GLY A 140 -6.13 -19.05 20.34
C GLY A 140 -5.23 -18.73 19.15
N ALA A 141 -5.78 -18.60 17.93
CA ALA A 141 -5.00 -18.11 16.79
C ALA A 141 -4.58 -16.65 16.99
N GLU A 142 -3.29 -16.38 16.84
CA GLU A 142 -2.69 -15.04 16.99
C GLU A 142 -2.78 -14.22 15.71
N ALA A 143 -2.69 -14.90 14.56
CA ALA A 143 -2.87 -14.31 13.25
C ALA A 143 -3.49 -15.35 12.31
N ILE A 144 -4.30 -14.86 11.37
CA ILE A 144 -5.01 -15.71 10.39
C ILE A 144 -4.89 -15.07 9.01
N SER A 145 -4.67 -15.88 7.98
CA SER A 145 -4.94 -15.49 6.59
C SER A 145 -5.81 -16.51 5.89
N VAL A 146 -6.59 -16.04 4.91
CA VAL A 146 -7.34 -16.89 3.98
C VAL A 146 -6.87 -16.56 2.58
N ASN A 147 -6.32 -17.54 1.87
CA ASN A 147 -5.70 -17.37 0.55
C ASN A 147 -4.71 -16.17 0.52
N ASP A 148 -3.84 -16.12 1.54
CA ASP A 148 -2.83 -15.07 1.74
C ASP A 148 -3.39 -13.65 1.93
N GLN A 149 -4.69 -13.51 2.23
CA GLN A 149 -5.28 -12.27 2.71
C GLN A 149 -5.30 -12.28 4.24
N ARG A 150 -4.54 -11.36 4.88
CA ARG A 150 -4.52 -11.19 6.34
C ARG A 150 -5.91 -10.83 6.84
N ILE A 151 -6.39 -11.56 7.84
CA ILE A 151 -7.63 -11.25 8.56
C ILE A 151 -7.29 -10.30 9.70
N ILE A 152 -7.90 -9.12 9.70
CA ILE A 152 -7.85 -8.10 10.76
C ILE A 152 -9.26 -7.83 11.30
N ALA A 153 -9.37 -6.94 12.29
CA ALA A 153 -10.65 -6.60 12.92
C ALA A 153 -11.73 -6.11 11.93
N MET A 154 -11.32 -5.39 10.88
CA MET A 154 -12.22 -4.86 9.85
C MET A 154 -12.28 -5.72 8.58
N SER A 155 -11.74 -6.93 8.61
CA SER A 155 -11.76 -7.81 7.44
C SER A 155 -13.17 -8.28 7.11
N GLU A 156 -13.43 -8.40 5.82
CA GLU A 156 -14.67 -8.93 5.27
C GLU A 156 -14.40 -10.24 4.53
N ILE A 157 -15.32 -11.20 4.70
CA ILE A 157 -15.41 -12.42 3.90
C ILE A 157 -16.86 -12.49 3.42
N ARG A 158 -17.09 -12.35 2.11
CA ARG A 158 -18.43 -12.33 1.51
C ARG A 158 -18.49 -13.12 0.21
N CYS A 159 -19.61 -13.78 -0.05
CA CYS A 159 -19.88 -14.38 -1.36
C CYS A 159 -20.11 -13.30 -2.43
N ALA A 160 -19.56 -13.52 -3.61
CA ALA A 160 -19.75 -12.69 -4.80
C ALA A 160 -19.98 -13.59 -6.02
N SER A 161 -21.24 -14.00 -6.21
CA SER A 161 -21.62 -15.04 -7.17
C SER A 161 -20.92 -16.36 -6.84
N THR A 162 -20.13 -16.92 -7.75
CA THR A 162 -19.39 -18.18 -7.58
C THR A 162 -18.02 -18.03 -6.91
N LEU A 163 -17.58 -16.80 -6.65
CA LEU A 163 -16.29 -16.51 -6.02
C LEU A 163 -16.50 -15.85 -4.66
N MET A 164 -15.45 -15.91 -3.84
CA MET A 164 -15.41 -15.28 -2.53
C MET A 164 -14.63 -13.97 -2.61
N LEU A 165 -15.09 -12.95 -1.90
CA LEU A 165 -14.36 -11.70 -1.67
C LEU A 165 -13.80 -11.70 -0.26
N ILE A 166 -12.48 -11.61 -0.15
CA ILE A 166 -11.77 -11.47 1.12
C ILE A 166 -10.97 -10.20 1.06
N ASN A 167 -11.29 -9.23 1.93
CA ASN A 167 -10.71 -7.88 1.87
C ASN A 167 -10.76 -7.30 0.44
N THR A 168 -11.92 -7.39 -0.24
CA THR A 168 -12.13 -7.00 -1.65
C THR A 168 -11.36 -7.79 -2.73
N ARG A 169 -10.55 -8.79 -2.35
CA ARG A 169 -9.88 -9.68 -3.32
C ARG A 169 -10.74 -10.89 -3.65
N ARG A 170 -10.91 -11.16 -4.95
CA ARG A 170 -11.58 -12.37 -5.44
C ARG A 170 -10.68 -13.58 -5.22
N VAL A 171 -11.20 -14.57 -4.52
CA VAL A 171 -10.56 -15.86 -4.26
C VAL A 171 -11.54 -16.98 -4.56
N GLY A 172 -11.02 -18.14 -4.95
CA GLY A 172 -11.79 -19.33 -5.25
C GLY A 172 -11.19 -20.57 -4.60
N PRO A 173 -11.91 -21.68 -4.65
CA PRO A 173 -11.46 -22.96 -4.11
C PRO A 173 -10.18 -23.46 -4.81
N PRO A 174 -9.27 -24.15 -4.10
CA PRO A 174 -9.33 -24.46 -2.67
C PRO A 174 -9.01 -23.23 -1.79
N PHE A 175 -9.73 -23.13 -0.67
CA PHE A 175 -9.53 -22.10 0.33
C PHE A 175 -8.45 -22.55 1.31
N VAL A 176 -7.36 -21.79 1.40
CA VAL A 176 -6.22 -22.09 2.27
C VAL A 176 -6.23 -21.11 3.43
N ILE A 177 -6.64 -21.59 4.59
CA ILE A 177 -6.64 -20.86 5.85
C ILE A 177 -5.34 -21.19 6.60
N LYS A 178 -4.52 -20.18 6.85
CA LYS A 178 -3.29 -20.29 7.65
C LYS A 178 -3.53 -19.60 8.98
N ALA A 179 -3.15 -20.23 10.07
CA ALA A 179 -3.24 -19.64 11.40
C ALA A 179 -1.95 -19.90 12.18
N THR A 180 -1.40 -18.88 12.83
CA THR A 180 -0.29 -19.00 13.78
C THR A 180 -0.81 -19.07 15.21
N GLY A 181 -0.11 -19.80 16.06
CA GLY A 181 -0.47 -20.04 17.47
C GLY A 181 0.01 -21.42 17.92
N ASN A 182 -0.44 -21.88 19.08
CA ASN A 182 -0.13 -23.23 19.54
C ASN A 182 -0.78 -24.28 18.60
N PRO A 183 0.00 -25.08 17.84
CA PRO A 183 -0.55 -25.98 16.83
C PRO A 183 -1.51 -27.04 17.38
N ASP A 184 -1.25 -27.52 18.60
CA ASP A 184 -2.06 -28.56 19.23
C ASP A 184 -3.41 -28.01 19.71
N MET A 185 -3.41 -26.78 20.25
CA MET A 185 -4.65 -26.09 20.64
C MET A 185 -5.50 -25.76 19.41
N LEU A 186 -4.88 -25.26 18.35
CA LEU A 186 -5.55 -24.96 17.09
C LEU A 186 -6.15 -26.22 16.45
N GLU A 187 -5.37 -27.31 16.35
CA GLU A 187 -5.85 -28.58 15.81
C GLU A 187 -6.98 -29.18 16.66
N SER A 188 -6.86 -29.13 18.00
CA SER A 188 -7.89 -29.63 18.91
C SER A 188 -9.19 -28.84 18.77
N GLY A 189 -9.11 -27.50 18.70
CA GLY A 189 -10.28 -26.64 18.55
C GLY A 189 -10.99 -26.83 17.22
N MET A 190 -10.23 -27.08 16.15
CA MET A 190 -10.81 -27.41 14.84
C MET A 190 -11.45 -28.80 14.76
N ASN A 191 -11.04 -29.76 15.60
CA ASN A 191 -11.56 -31.12 15.62
C ASN A 191 -12.55 -31.38 16.78
N ILE A 192 -13.19 -30.35 17.32
CA ILE A 192 -14.26 -30.50 18.31
C ILE A 192 -15.39 -31.37 17.72
N ASN A 193 -15.85 -32.35 18.49
CA ASN A 193 -16.99 -33.18 18.11
C ASN A 193 -18.24 -32.32 17.92
N GLY A 194 -18.86 -32.42 16.75
CA GLY A 194 -20.01 -31.57 16.38
C GLY A 194 -19.63 -30.13 16.00
N GLY A 195 -18.34 -29.79 15.97
CA GLY A 195 -17.84 -28.52 15.43
C GLY A 195 -18.03 -28.42 13.91
N TRP A 196 -17.96 -27.20 13.37
CA TRP A 196 -18.28 -26.94 11.97
C TRP A 196 -17.43 -27.75 10.99
N LEU A 197 -16.12 -27.83 11.24
CA LEU A 197 -15.21 -28.62 10.41
C LEU A 197 -15.59 -30.11 10.35
N SER A 198 -16.09 -30.67 11.45
CA SER A 198 -16.54 -32.07 11.51
C SER A 198 -17.82 -32.27 10.69
N ILE A 199 -18.75 -31.33 10.77
CA ILE A 199 -19.99 -31.32 9.97
C ILE A 199 -19.66 -31.24 8.47
N MET A 200 -18.79 -30.31 8.07
CA MET A 200 -18.37 -30.18 6.67
C MET A 200 -17.69 -31.46 6.14
N LYS A 201 -16.81 -32.09 6.95
CA LYS A 201 -16.22 -33.39 6.60
C LYS A 201 -17.31 -34.45 6.38
N GLY A 202 -18.33 -34.48 7.24
CA GLY A 202 -19.47 -35.39 7.14
C GLY A 202 -20.34 -35.17 5.89
N TRP A 203 -20.47 -33.93 5.43
CA TRP A 203 -21.16 -33.58 4.17
C TRP A 203 -20.35 -33.89 2.91
N GLY A 204 -19.04 -34.14 3.05
CA GLY A 204 -18.17 -34.58 1.95
C GLY A 204 -17.27 -33.49 1.36
N TYR A 205 -17.16 -32.33 2.01
CA TYR A 205 -16.18 -31.31 1.65
C TYR A 205 -14.76 -31.87 1.76
N GLN A 206 -13.88 -31.49 0.83
CA GLN A 206 -12.49 -31.95 0.90
C GLN A 206 -11.71 -31.06 1.85
N ILE A 207 -11.39 -31.62 3.01
CA ILE A 207 -10.73 -30.89 4.09
C ILE A 207 -9.38 -31.55 4.40
N ASN A 208 -8.33 -30.76 4.39
CA ASN A 208 -7.00 -31.16 4.83
C ASN A 208 -6.50 -30.19 5.90
N LEU A 209 -6.24 -30.70 7.10
CA LEU A 209 -5.63 -29.94 8.18
C LEU A 209 -4.24 -30.51 8.43
N ARG A 210 -3.23 -29.63 8.49
CA ARG A 210 -1.86 -29.99 8.86
C ARG A 210 -1.26 -28.99 9.81
N LYS A 211 -0.51 -29.47 10.80
CA LYS A 211 0.36 -28.66 11.65
C LYS A 211 1.64 -28.29 10.91
N SER A 212 2.21 -27.14 11.23
CA SER A 212 3.49 -26.70 10.71
C SER A 212 4.22 -25.87 11.74
N GLU A 213 5.53 -26.09 11.88
CA GLU A 213 6.39 -25.29 12.77
C GLU A 213 6.63 -23.88 12.24
N LYS A 214 6.40 -23.66 10.95
CA LYS A 214 6.66 -22.39 10.27
C LYS A 214 5.52 -22.06 9.30
N VAL A 215 4.57 -21.29 9.81
CA VAL A 215 3.46 -20.70 9.06
C VAL A 215 3.73 -19.21 8.92
N GLN A 216 3.83 -18.76 7.66
CA GLN A 216 3.94 -17.33 7.34
C GLN A 216 2.57 -16.76 7.02
N ILE A 217 2.26 -15.65 7.65
CA ILE A 217 1.04 -14.89 7.43
C ILE A 217 1.45 -13.47 6.98
N PRO A 218 1.05 -13.05 5.76
CA PRO A 218 1.45 -11.75 5.23
C PRO A 218 0.84 -10.60 6.03
N ALA A 219 1.41 -9.41 5.84
CA ALA A 219 0.81 -8.17 6.30
C ALA A 219 -0.52 -7.89 5.58
N TYR A 220 -1.43 -7.22 6.27
CA TYR A 220 -2.59 -6.61 5.65
C TYR A 220 -2.15 -5.50 4.69
N ASN A 221 -2.65 -5.53 3.46
CA ASN A 221 -2.28 -4.61 2.39
C ASN A 221 -3.48 -3.80 1.86
N GLY A 222 -4.61 -3.83 2.57
CA GLY A 222 -5.78 -3.01 2.26
C GLY A 222 -5.72 -1.63 2.92
N PRO A 223 -6.62 -0.71 2.54
CA PRO A 223 -6.69 0.61 3.15
C PRO A 223 -7.26 0.53 4.57
N ILE A 224 -6.57 1.14 5.54
CA ILE A 224 -7.10 1.43 6.88
C ILE A 224 -7.41 2.93 6.90
N ARG A 225 -8.68 3.30 6.82
CA ARG A 225 -9.12 4.70 6.75
C ARG A 225 -10.05 5.02 7.91
N PHE A 226 -9.66 6.01 8.70
CA PHE A 226 -10.52 6.65 9.69
C PHE A 226 -10.95 8.01 9.11
N GLU A 227 -12.26 8.25 9.03
CA GLU A 227 -12.80 9.52 8.51
C GLU A 227 -12.95 10.58 9.60
N TYR A 228 -13.37 10.16 10.80
CA TYR A 228 -13.66 11.05 11.92
C TYR A 228 -12.68 10.90 13.09
N SER A 229 -11.96 9.78 13.18
CA SER A 229 -11.06 9.48 14.29
C SER A 229 -9.62 9.86 13.93
N VAL A 230 -8.94 10.53 14.84
CA VAL A 230 -7.51 10.86 14.74
C VAL A 230 -6.77 10.35 15.98
N PRO A 231 -5.49 9.94 15.86
CA PRO A 231 -4.70 9.59 17.03
C PRO A 231 -4.57 10.81 17.94
N VAL A 232 -4.75 10.61 19.25
CA VAL A 232 -4.49 11.64 20.25
C VAL A 232 -2.99 11.78 20.41
N GLU A 233 -2.44 12.98 20.15
CA GLU A 233 -1.06 13.29 20.51
C GLU A 233 -0.94 13.28 22.04
N LYS A 234 -0.15 12.35 22.58
CA LYS A 234 0.20 12.38 24.00
C LYS A 234 1.28 13.45 24.19
N GLU A 235 0.91 14.60 24.75
CA GLU A 235 1.90 15.47 25.40
C GLU A 235 2.40 14.74 26.66
N GLU A 236 3.65 14.25 26.62
CA GLU A 236 4.34 13.78 27.82
C GLU A 236 4.45 14.95 28.80
N LYS A 237 3.55 15.01 29.80
CA LYS A 237 3.92 15.62 31.07
C LYS A 237 4.87 14.64 31.76
N ALA A 238 6.16 14.88 31.56
CA ALA A 238 7.18 14.33 32.44
C ALA A 238 6.92 14.83 33.87
N GLU A 239 6.46 13.93 34.73
CA GLU A 239 6.57 14.07 36.20
C GLU A 239 7.76 13.24 36.69
#